data_AF-A0A3A4VTU0-F1
#
_entry.id   AF-A0A3A4VTU0-F1
#
_cell.length_a   1.000
_cell.length_b   1.000
_cell.length_c   1.000
_cell.angle_alpha   90.00
_cell.angle_beta   90.00
_cell.angle_gamma   90.00
#
_symmetry.space_group_name_H-M   'P 1'
#
loop_
_entity.id
_entity.type
_entity.pdbx_description
1 polymer ?
#
loop_
_entity_poly.entity_id
_entity_poly.type
_entity_poly.pdbx_seq_one_letter_code
_entity_poly.pdbx_strand_id
1 'polypeptide(L)'
;MLNREIIERVLELSENQLTITSYPELKNKYSPSFSSNQNVLIVDLPDSGDYDSLFQLLLKIHSKDHKVTLFYPDSDERKQVNSVINSIAAIQKIRPSQQPVAIFIPGNKEKCSMLDFQELIAHLRAPEGCPWDREQTHQSLRPNLLEETYEVLNTIDEGDLGGMREELGDLLLQIVLHAQISSESENFNLEDVITGIEQKLIFRHPHIFGDKAVSGADEVIKNWEVLKAQERKENHKAQGILRSVPKDMPALSLAQAYQKRAARVGFDWETIEPVKQKVFEEFQEVDTATNDEDRAKELGDVLFAMVNLIRWYGCDAESALREAAIRFANRFEYIEECVQKRGKTFADFTIAELDVFWEEAKKR
;
A
#
# COMPACT_ATOMS: atom_id res chain seq x y z
N MET A 1 -28.45 -24.31 -16.90
CA MET A 1 -28.36 -25.34 -15.82
C MET A 1 -27.01 -26.01 -15.97
N LEU A 2 -26.16 -25.95 -14.95
CA LEU A 2 -24.90 -26.71 -14.95
C LEU A 2 -25.19 -28.20 -15.08
N ASN A 3 -24.39 -28.91 -15.89
CA ASN A 3 -24.45 -30.36 -15.96
C ASN A 3 -23.96 -30.96 -14.63
N ARG A 4 -24.76 -31.85 -14.04
CA ARG A 4 -24.46 -32.56 -12.78
C ARG A 4 -23.11 -33.27 -12.82
N GLU A 5 -22.73 -33.83 -13.97
CA GLU A 5 -21.44 -34.53 -14.15
C GLU A 5 -20.25 -33.57 -14.03
N ILE A 6 -20.39 -32.31 -14.48
CA ILE A 6 -19.33 -31.29 -14.31
C ILE A 6 -19.14 -31.00 -12.83
N ILE A 7 -20.24 -30.85 -12.08
CA ILE A 7 -20.18 -30.57 -10.64
C ILE A 7 -19.53 -31.75 -9.89
N GLU A 8 -20.00 -32.97 -10.14
CA GLU A 8 -19.45 -34.17 -9.50
C GLU A 8 -17.94 -34.32 -9.77
N ARG A 9 -17.51 -34.14 -11.03
CA ARG A 9 -16.10 -34.23 -11.43
C ARG A 9 -15.24 -33.09 -10.86
N VAL A 10 -15.80 -31.89 -10.75
CA VAL A 10 -15.07 -30.76 -10.15
C VAL A 10 -14.95 -30.94 -8.64
N LEU A 11 -15.98 -31.43 -7.95
CA LEU A 11 -15.93 -31.70 -6.50
C LEU A 11 -14.90 -32.78 -6.15
N GLU A 12 -14.76 -33.81 -6.99
CA GLU A 12 -13.68 -34.81 -6.88
C GLU A 12 -12.29 -34.14 -7.00
N LEU A 13 -12.14 -33.21 -7.95
CA LEU A 13 -10.88 -32.48 -8.16
C LEU A 13 -10.60 -31.41 -7.10
N SER A 14 -11.63 -30.93 -6.40
CA SER A 14 -11.57 -29.75 -5.56
C SER A 14 -11.62 -30.04 -4.06
N GLU A 15 -11.53 -31.32 -3.66
CA GLU A 15 -11.61 -31.75 -2.26
C GLU A 15 -12.87 -31.17 -1.55
N ASN A 16 -13.99 -31.04 -2.26
CA ASN A 16 -15.26 -30.43 -1.82
C ASN A 16 -15.25 -28.92 -1.51
N GLN A 17 -14.20 -28.17 -1.85
CA GLN A 17 -14.22 -26.70 -1.84
C GLN A 17 -14.25 -26.17 -3.27
N LEU A 18 -15.32 -25.47 -3.65
CA LEU A 18 -15.51 -24.97 -5.01
C LEU A 18 -16.21 -23.61 -5.02
N THR A 19 -15.60 -22.63 -5.67
CA THR A 19 -16.24 -21.36 -6.04
C THR A 19 -16.77 -21.48 -7.46
N ILE A 20 -18.06 -21.19 -7.66
CA ILE A 20 -18.67 -21.12 -9.01
C ILE A 20 -18.94 -19.66 -9.31
N THR A 21 -18.50 -19.18 -10.47
CA THR A 21 -18.77 -17.82 -10.97
C THR A 21 -19.06 -17.86 -12.46
N SER A 22 -19.67 -16.81 -12.99
CA SER A 22 -20.01 -16.71 -14.41
C SER A 22 -19.09 -15.73 -15.13
N TYR A 23 -18.82 -15.98 -16.42
CA TYR A 23 -18.07 -15.02 -17.24
C TYR A 23 -18.69 -13.61 -17.25
N PRO A 24 -20.03 -13.43 -17.32
CA PRO A 24 -20.66 -12.11 -17.22
C PRO A 24 -20.32 -11.34 -15.93
N GLU A 25 -20.11 -12.01 -14.80
CA GLU A 25 -19.69 -11.39 -13.54
C GLU A 25 -18.23 -10.94 -13.56
N LEU A 26 -17.39 -11.62 -14.35
CA LEU A 26 -15.96 -11.39 -14.42
C LEU A 26 -15.54 -10.40 -15.51
N LYS A 27 -16.23 -10.37 -16.66
CA LYS A 27 -15.78 -9.67 -17.87
C LYS A 27 -15.48 -8.18 -17.71
N ASN A 28 -16.12 -7.52 -16.73
CA ASN A 28 -15.97 -6.09 -16.44
C ASN A 28 -15.20 -5.81 -15.14
N LYS A 29 -14.61 -6.84 -14.53
CA LYS A 29 -13.86 -6.70 -13.28
C LYS A 29 -12.42 -6.29 -13.54
N TYR A 30 -11.87 -5.46 -12.66
CA TYR A 30 -10.46 -5.08 -12.68
C TYR A 30 -9.59 -6.01 -11.82
N SER A 31 -10.18 -6.87 -11.00
CA SER A 31 -9.50 -7.92 -10.22
C SER A 31 -10.45 -9.11 -10.07
N PRO A 32 -9.95 -10.36 -10.07
CA PRO A 32 -10.78 -11.54 -9.82
C PRO A 32 -11.52 -11.43 -8.48
N SER A 33 -12.75 -11.95 -8.41
CA SER A 33 -13.54 -12.04 -7.17
C SER A 33 -13.20 -13.28 -6.33
N PHE A 34 -12.03 -13.87 -6.56
CA PHE A 34 -11.54 -15.09 -5.92
C PHE A 34 -10.02 -15.02 -5.81
N SER A 35 -9.46 -15.77 -4.86
CA SER A 35 -8.01 -15.86 -4.62
C SER A 35 -7.37 -16.99 -5.43
N SER A 36 -6.07 -16.87 -5.71
CA SER A 36 -5.34 -17.85 -6.55
C SER A 36 -5.27 -19.26 -5.97
N ASN A 37 -5.53 -19.43 -4.68
CA ASN A 37 -5.51 -20.72 -3.98
C ASN A 37 -6.90 -21.39 -3.92
N GLN A 38 -7.94 -20.73 -4.45
CA GLN A 38 -9.28 -21.29 -4.51
C GLN A 38 -9.48 -22.11 -5.79
N ASN A 39 -10.25 -23.19 -5.67
CA ASN A 39 -10.75 -23.95 -6.81
C ASN A 39 -11.94 -23.22 -7.42
N VAL A 40 -11.87 -22.87 -8.70
CA VAL A 40 -12.87 -22.03 -9.36
C VAL A 40 -13.42 -22.70 -10.61
N LEU A 41 -14.74 -22.76 -10.73
CA LEU A 41 -15.43 -23.14 -11.95
C LEU A 41 -16.09 -21.91 -12.57
N ILE A 42 -15.63 -21.53 -13.76
CA ILE A 42 -16.19 -20.44 -14.56
C ILE A 42 -17.17 -21.01 -15.57
N VAL A 43 -18.41 -20.52 -15.55
CA VAL A 43 -19.50 -20.94 -16.44
C VAL A 43 -20.04 -19.78 -17.27
N ASP A 44 -21.05 -20.05 -18.11
CA ASP A 44 -21.72 -19.08 -18.98
C ASP A 44 -20.73 -18.31 -19.88
N LEU A 45 -19.80 -19.07 -20.45
CA LEU A 45 -18.74 -18.57 -21.34
C LEU A 45 -19.34 -17.98 -22.63
N PRO A 46 -18.70 -16.95 -23.23
CA PRO A 46 -19.28 -16.24 -24.37
C PRO A 46 -19.24 -17.07 -25.66
N ASP A 47 -20.36 -17.07 -26.38
CA ASP A 47 -20.48 -17.68 -27.72
C ASP A 47 -19.62 -16.99 -28.79
N SER A 48 -19.08 -15.80 -28.51
CA SER A 48 -18.17 -15.09 -29.42
C SER A 48 -16.77 -15.70 -29.47
N GLY A 49 -16.38 -16.47 -28.44
CA GLY A 49 -15.01 -16.95 -28.26
C GLY A 49 -14.01 -15.86 -27.86
N ASP A 50 -14.48 -14.67 -27.49
CA ASP A 50 -13.61 -13.60 -26.97
C ASP A 50 -13.35 -13.78 -25.47
N TYR A 51 -12.18 -14.34 -25.18
CA TYR A 51 -11.70 -14.59 -23.83
C TYR A 51 -10.59 -13.62 -23.39
N ASP A 52 -10.31 -12.54 -24.14
CA ASP A 52 -9.16 -11.69 -23.83
C ASP A 52 -9.29 -11.01 -22.46
N SER A 53 -10.47 -10.46 -22.15
CA SER A 53 -10.74 -9.87 -20.83
C SER A 53 -10.57 -10.89 -19.70
N LEU A 54 -11.06 -12.13 -19.91
CA LEU A 54 -10.91 -13.20 -18.93
C LEU A 54 -9.45 -13.59 -18.77
N PHE A 55 -8.71 -13.75 -19.86
CA PHE A 55 -7.30 -14.08 -19.84
C PHE A 55 -6.48 -13.04 -19.07
N GLN A 56 -6.67 -11.75 -19.38
CA GLN A 56 -5.98 -10.66 -18.66
C GLN A 56 -6.35 -10.63 -17.17
N LEU A 57 -7.61 -10.91 -16.83
CA LEU A 57 -8.06 -10.99 -15.44
C LEU A 57 -7.36 -12.12 -14.68
N LEU A 58 -7.26 -13.31 -15.28
CA LEU A 58 -6.62 -14.48 -14.67
C LEU A 58 -5.11 -14.30 -14.50
N LEU A 59 -4.43 -13.62 -15.42
CA LEU A 59 -2.99 -13.34 -15.32
C LEU A 59 -2.61 -12.43 -14.14
N LYS A 60 -3.58 -11.77 -13.50
CA LYS A 60 -3.32 -10.97 -12.30
C LYS A 60 -2.92 -11.83 -11.09
N ILE A 61 -3.38 -13.08 -11.04
CA ILE A 61 -3.22 -13.95 -9.87
C ILE A 61 -2.64 -15.34 -10.21
N HIS A 62 -2.61 -15.72 -11.49
CA HIS A 62 -2.02 -16.97 -11.97
C HIS A 62 -0.98 -16.72 -13.07
N SER A 63 -0.01 -17.63 -13.20
CA SER A 63 0.93 -17.60 -14.32
C SER A 63 0.29 -18.09 -15.61
N LYS A 64 0.90 -17.76 -16.76
CA LYS A 64 0.46 -18.24 -18.08
C LYS A 64 0.46 -19.76 -18.21
N ASP A 65 1.32 -20.44 -17.45
CA ASP A 65 1.52 -21.89 -17.46
C ASP A 65 0.62 -22.63 -16.46
N HIS A 66 -0.08 -21.90 -15.58
CA HIS A 66 -1.03 -22.45 -14.63
C HIS A 66 -2.04 -23.33 -15.35
N LYS A 67 -2.22 -24.57 -14.85
CA LYS A 67 -3.05 -25.56 -15.50
C LYS A 67 -4.52 -25.26 -15.26
N VAL A 68 -5.33 -25.44 -16.29
CA VAL A 68 -6.80 -25.30 -16.25
C VAL A 68 -7.42 -26.51 -16.94
N THR A 69 -8.65 -26.84 -16.58
CA THR A 69 -9.43 -27.89 -17.25
C THR A 69 -10.56 -27.24 -18.03
N LEU A 70 -10.59 -27.48 -19.34
CA LEU A 70 -11.62 -27.01 -20.25
C LEU A 70 -12.64 -28.14 -20.43
N PHE A 71 -13.92 -27.87 -20.19
CA PHE A 71 -15.01 -28.82 -20.37
C PHE A 71 -15.76 -28.54 -21.65
N TYR A 72 -15.97 -29.54 -22.49
CA TYR A 72 -16.64 -29.46 -23.79
C TYR A 72 -17.89 -30.34 -23.82
N PRO A 73 -18.96 -29.90 -24.49
CA PRO A 73 -20.14 -30.75 -24.69
C PRO A 73 -19.76 -31.94 -25.57
N ASP A 74 -20.20 -33.14 -25.19
CA ASP A 74 -20.02 -34.32 -26.04
C ASP A 74 -20.92 -34.25 -27.28
N SER A 75 -20.44 -34.76 -28.41
CA SER A 75 -21.11 -34.63 -29.70
C SER A 75 -22.36 -35.49 -29.84
N ASP A 76 -22.52 -36.54 -29.03
CA ASP A 76 -23.58 -37.54 -29.21
C ASP A 76 -24.71 -37.51 -28.17
N GLU A 77 -24.54 -37.00 -26.95
CA GLU A 77 -25.65 -36.85 -25.99
C GLU A 77 -25.43 -35.65 -25.06
N ARG A 78 -26.49 -34.87 -24.79
CA ARG A 78 -26.49 -33.67 -23.92
C ARG A 78 -26.13 -33.93 -22.45
N LYS A 79 -25.60 -35.10 -22.11
CA LYS A 79 -25.32 -35.55 -20.73
C LYS A 79 -23.85 -35.83 -20.46
N GLN A 80 -23.05 -36.26 -21.44
CA GLN A 80 -21.61 -36.51 -21.24
C GLN A 80 -20.76 -35.28 -21.55
N VAL A 81 -19.66 -35.09 -20.82
CA VAL A 81 -18.77 -33.93 -20.96
C VAL A 81 -17.32 -34.39 -21.10
N ASN A 82 -16.69 -33.98 -22.20
CA ASN A 82 -15.26 -34.22 -22.42
C ASN A 82 -14.44 -33.13 -21.71
N SER A 83 -13.33 -33.50 -21.08
CA SER A 83 -12.45 -32.53 -20.43
C SER A 83 -11.01 -32.62 -20.94
N VAL A 84 -10.37 -31.46 -21.08
CA VAL A 84 -8.99 -31.34 -21.55
C VAL A 84 -8.21 -30.44 -20.60
N ILE A 85 -7.08 -30.93 -20.11
CA ILE A 85 -6.16 -30.13 -19.30
C ILE A 85 -5.31 -29.28 -20.25
N ASN A 86 -5.24 -27.97 -19.98
CA ASN A 86 -4.46 -27.02 -20.74
C ASN A 86 -3.82 -25.98 -19.81
N SER A 87 -3.24 -24.91 -20.35
CA SER A 87 -2.79 -23.76 -19.56
C SER A 87 -3.65 -22.52 -19.78
N ILE A 88 -3.55 -21.54 -18.89
CA ILE A 88 -4.21 -20.23 -19.05
C ILE A 88 -3.86 -19.59 -20.39
N ALA A 89 -2.60 -19.72 -20.87
CA ALA A 89 -2.19 -19.25 -22.20
C ALA A 89 -2.99 -19.83 -23.38
N ALA A 90 -3.57 -21.03 -23.21
CA ALA A 90 -4.38 -21.65 -24.26
C ALA A 90 -5.80 -21.07 -24.35
N ILE A 91 -6.28 -20.37 -23.31
CA ILE A 91 -7.62 -19.78 -23.29
C ILE A 91 -7.79 -18.77 -24.44
N GLN A 92 -6.77 -17.97 -24.74
CA GLN A 92 -6.79 -17.03 -25.87
C GLN A 92 -6.82 -17.71 -27.25
N LYS A 93 -6.47 -19.00 -27.33
CA LYS A 93 -6.39 -19.75 -28.57
C LYS A 93 -7.65 -20.58 -28.85
N ILE A 94 -8.65 -20.50 -27.97
CA ILE A 94 -9.92 -21.20 -28.12
C ILE A 94 -10.63 -20.65 -29.36
N ARG A 95 -10.97 -21.55 -30.29
CA ARG A 95 -11.70 -21.18 -31.51
C ARG A 95 -13.20 -21.13 -31.23
N PRO A 96 -13.96 -20.24 -31.90
CA PRO A 96 -15.42 -20.21 -31.75
C PRO A 96 -16.12 -21.55 -32.03
N SER A 97 -15.57 -22.37 -32.92
CA SER A 97 -16.11 -23.69 -33.25
C SER A 97 -15.83 -24.79 -32.21
N GLN A 98 -15.04 -24.51 -31.17
CA GLN A 98 -14.64 -25.46 -30.13
C GLN A 98 -14.68 -24.74 -28.78
N GLN A 99 -15.87 -24.25 -28.39
CA GLN A 99 -16.04 -23.52 -27.14
C GLN A 99 -16.26 -24.47 -25.98
N PRO A 100 -15.51 -24.31 -24.87
CA PRO A 100 -15.85 -25.00 -23.66
C PRO A 100 -17.17 -24.47 -23.09
N VAL A 101 -17.90 -25.33 -22.39
CA VAL A 101 -19.08 -24.98 -21.58
C VAL A 101 -18.69 -24.52 -20.18
N ALA A 102 -17.50 -24.88 -19.70
CA ALA A 102 -16.95 -24.42 -18.44
C ALA A 102 -15.43 -24.48 -18.42
N ILE A 103 -14.81 -23.63 -17.60
CA ILE A 103 -13.37 -23.64 -17.32
C ILE A 103 -13.19 -23.85 -15.82
N PHE A 104 -12.50 -24.92 -15.45
CA PHE A 104 -12.07 -25.15 -14.08
C PHE A 104 -10.62 -24.72 -13.88
N ILE A 105 -10.40 -23.93 -12.85
CA ILE A 105 -9.11 -23.41 -12.43
C ILE A 105 -8.82 -24.02 -11.05
N PRO A 106 -7.88 -24.98 -10.96
CA PRO A 106 -7.47 -25.51 -9.68
C PRO A 106 -6.73 -24.44 -8.87
N GLY A 107 -6.97 -24.44 -7.56
CA GLY A 107 -6.26 -23.57 -6.63
C GLY A 107 -4.76 -23.87 -6.58
N ASN A 108 -3.94 -22.84 -6.48
CA ASN A 108 -2.51 -22.97 -6.23
C ASN A 108 -2.24 -23.21 -4.74
N LYS A 109 -1.85 -24.43 -4.38
CA LYS A 109 -1.55 -24.83 -2.98
C LYS A 109 -0.32 -24.13 -2.37
N GLU A 110 0.52 -23.47 -3.19
CA GLU A 110 1.68 -22.69 -2.72
C GLU A 110 1.32 -21.22 -2.41
N LYS A 111 0.08 -20.81 -2.63
CA LYS A 111 -0.41 -19.46 -2.37
C LYS A 111 -1.40 -19.47 -1.22
N CYS A 112 -1.46 -18.36 -0.49
CA CYS A 112 -2.42 -18.13 0.58
C CYS A 112 -3.33 -16.94 0.21
N SER A 113 -4.59 -16.99 0.65
CA SER A 113 -5.52 -15.87 0.61
C SER A 113 -5.44 -15.03 1.88
N MET A 114 -6.15 -13.90 1.90
CA MET A 114 -6.32 -13.09 3.11
C MET A 114 -7.02 -13.88 4.23
N LEU A 115 -7.98 -14.75 3.88
CA LEU A 115 -8.70 -15.56 4.87
C LEU A 115 -7.78 -16.61 5.52
N ASP A 116 -6.91 -17.23 4.73
CA ASP A 116 -5.92 -18.19 5.27
C ASP A 116 -4.95 -17.48 6.22
N PHE A 117 -4.55 -16.25 5.85
CA PHE A 117 -3.68 -15.45 6.71
C PHE A 117 -4.38 -15.02 8.00
N GLN A 118 -5.64 -14.59 7.93
CA GLN A 118 -6.44 -14.27 9.11
C GLN A 118 -6.58 -15.48 10.05
N GLU A 119 -6.89 -16.67 9.51
CA GLU A 119 -6.98 -17.89 10.30
C GLU A 119 -5.64 -18.27 10.95
N LEU A 120 -4.52 -18.11 10.22
CA LEU A 120 -3.19 -18.31 10.76
C LEU A 120 -2.95 -17.40 11.98
N ILE A 121 -3.26 -16.11 11.88
CA ILE A 121 -3.08 -15.15 12.99
C ILE A 121 -4.00 -15.49 14.16
N ALA A 122 -5.25 -15.87 13.90
CA ALA A 122 -6.17 -16.32 14.94
C ALA A 122 -5.62 -17.57 15.66
N HIS A 123 -5.07 -18.53 14.93
CA HIS A 123 -4.46 -19.73 15.49
C HIS A 123 -3.21 -19.42 16.32
N LEU A 124 -2.35 -18.52 15.86
CA LEU A 124 -1.17 -18.07 16.62
C LEU A 124 -1.55 -17.44 17.97
N ARG A 125 -2.70 -16.77 18.05
CA ARG A 125 -3.18 -16.11 19.28
C ARG A 125 -4.12 -16.97 20.13
N ALA A 126 -4.49 -18.16 19.65
CA ALA A 126 -5.35 -19.09 20.37
C ALA A 126 -4.73 -19.53 21.73
N PRO A 127 -5.53 -20.11 22.66
CA PRO A 127 -5.01 -20.59 23.95
C PRO A 127 -3.81 -21.55 23.82
N GLU A 128 -3.82 -22.41 22.81
CA GLU A 128 -2.77 -23.36 22.43
C GLU A 128 -1.72 -22.79 21.46
N GLY A 129 -1.89 -21.54 21.03
CA GLY A 129 -1.02 -20.85 20.10
C GLY A 129 0.30 -20.37 20.72
N CYS A 130 0.97 -19.46 20.01
CA CYS A 130 2.24 -18.89 20.41
C CYS A 130 2.08 -17.97 21.63
N PRO A 131 2.84 -18.18 22.73
CA PRO A 131 2.75 -17.34 23.93
C PRO A 131 3.06 -15.86 23.66
N TRP A 132 4.04 -15.58 22.79
CA TRP A 132 4.43 -14.21 22.46
C TRP A 132 3.31 -13.47 21.72
N ASP A 133 2.71 -14.12 20.71
CA ASP A 133 1.61 -13.52 19.94
C ASP A 133 0.42 -13.24 20.85
N ARG A 134 0.04 -14.20 21.71
CA ARG A 134 -1.09 -14.05 22.63
C ARG A 134 -0.92 -12.92 23.64
N GLU A 135 0.31 -12.67 24.12
CA GLU A 135 0.59 -11.59 25.07
C GLU A 135 0.56 -10.19 24.44
N GLN A 136 0.53 -10.07 23.11
CA GLN A 136 0.49 -8.78 22.43
C GLN A 136 -0.81 -8.01 22.66
N THR A 137 -0.66 -6.70 22.83
CA THR A 137 -1.72 -5.71 22.95
C THR A 137 -1.54 -4.63 21.90
N HIS A 138 -2.56 -3.81 21.66
CA HIS A 138 -2.41 -2.66 20.76
C HIS A 138 -1.26 -1.73 21.16
N GLN A 139 -0.99 -1.58 22.46
CA GLN A 139 0.04 -0.69 22.97
C GLN A 139 1.45 -1.27 22.80
N SER A 140 1.61 -2.59 22.94
CA SER A 140 2.90 -3.27 22.80
C SER A 140 3.34 -3.37 21.33
N LEU A 141 2.40 -3.43 20.38
CA LEU A 141 2.68 -3.50 18.95
C LEU A 141 3.00 -2.14 18.28
N ARG A 142 2.79 -1.01 18.97
CA ARG A 142 3.05 0.33 18.39
C ARG A 142 4.48 0.51 17.85
N PRO A 143 5.55 0.08 18.56
CA PRO A 143 6.91 0.21 18.05
C PRO A 143 7.10 -0.57 16.76
N ASN A 144 6.64 -1.84 16.71
CA ASN A 144 6.72 -2.67 15.52
C ASN A 144 5.99 -2.04 14.34
N LEU A 145 4.74 -1.58 14.51
CA LEU A 145 4.01 -0.89 13.44
C LEU A 145 4.78 0.32 12.87
N LEU A 146 5.47 1.07 13.72
CA LEU A 146 6.28 2.20 13.28
C LEU A 146 7.56 1.75 12.56
N GLU A 147 8.20 0.68 13.04
CA GLU A 147 9.37 0.03 12.44
C GLU A 147 9.05 -0.48 11.04
N GLU A 148 8.04 -1.35 10.89
CA GLU A 148 7.61 -1.88 9.57
C GLU A 148 7.25 -0.75 8.59
N THR A 149 6.66 0.34 9.10
CA THR A 149 6.34 1.51 8.27
C THR A 149 7.62 2.14 7.72
N TYR A 150 8.68 2.24 8.52
CA TYR A 150 9.95 2.79 8.07
C TYR A 150 10.73 1.84 7.16
N GLU A 151 10.61 0.52 7.35
CA GLU A 151 11.23 -0.46 6.46
C GLU A 151 10.57 -0.47 5.08
N VAL A 152 9.23 -0.36 5.02
CA VAL A 152 8.52 -0.11 3.75
C VAL A 152 8.99 1.19 3.09
N LEU A 153 9.16 2.28 3.85
CA LEU A 153 9.66 3.53 3.28
C LEU A 153 11.09 3.39 2.74
N ASN A 154 11.96 2.69 3.47
CA ASN A 154 13.34 2.45 3.04
C ASN A 154 13.39 1.68 1.71
N THR A 155 12.60 0.62 1.57
CA THR A 155 12.55 -0.17 0.33
C THR A 155 11.97 0.61 -0.86
N ILE A 156 11.06 1.56 -0.62
CA ILE A 156 10.59 2.51 -1.64
C ILE A 156 11.73 3.43 -2.08
N ASP A 157 12.47 4.01 -1.13
CA ASP A 157 13.56 4.95 -1.41
C ASP A 157 14.73 4.27 -2.15
N GLU A 158 15.01 3.01 -1.83
CA GLU A 158 16.04 2.20 -2.49
C GLU A 158 15.59 1.59 -3.84
N GLY A 159 14.29 1.60 -4.13
CA GLY A 159 13.72 0.95 -5.30
C GLY A 159 13.80 -0.58 -5.26
N ASP A 160 13.95 -1.18 -4.07
CA ASP A 160 14.01 -2.63 -3.89
C ASP A 160 12.60 -3.23 -3.87
N LEU A 161 12.15 -3.71 -5.04
CA LEU A 161 10.86 -4.38 -5.17
C LEU A 161 10.79 -5.73 -4.42
N GLY A 162 11.95 -6.37 -4.18
CA GLY A 162 12.04 -7.62 -3.45
C GLY A 162 11.74 -7.41 -1.98
N GLY A 163 12.52 -6.53 -1.34
CA GLY A 163 12.31 -6.07 0.03
C GLY A 163 10.93 -5.44 0.20
N MET A 164 10.48 -4.57 -0.69
CA MET A 164 9.16 -3.93 -0.59
C MET A 164 8.02 -4.95 -0.45
N ARG A 165 8.11 -6.10 -1.12
CA ARG A 165 7.10 -7.15 -1.00
C ARG A 165 7.12 -7.82 0.39
N GLU A 166 8.29 -7.99 0.97
CA GLU A 166 8.51 -8.54 2.31
C GLU A 166 7.95 -7.57 3.36
N GLU A 167 8.41 -6.32 3.34
CA GLU A 167 8.00 -5.29 4.31
C GLU A 167 6.50 -4.95 4.24
N LEU A 168 5.89 -4.99 3.04
CA LEU A 168 4.43 -4.85 2.92
C LEU A 168 3.68 -6.03 3.56
N GLY A 169 4.30 -7.22 3.61
CA GLY A 169 3.80 -8.37 4.32
C GLY A 169 3.82 -8.17 5.83
N ASP A 170 4.92 -7.63 6.36
CA ASP A 170 5.06 -7.35 7.80
C ASP A 170 4.16 -6.19 8.25
N LEU A 171 4.02 -5.16 7.43
CA LEU A 171 3.02 -4.11 7.67
C LEU A 171 1.58 -4.66 7.65
N LEU A 172 1.28 -5.61 6.74
CA LEU A 172 -0.01 -6.29 6.72
C LEU A 172 -0.23 -7.16 7.97
N LEU A 173 0.81 -7.86 8.46
CA LEU A 173 0.77 -8.60 9.72
C LEU A 173 0.33 -7.70 10.88
N GLN A 174 0.88 -6.49 10.98
CA GLN A 174 0.48 -5.54 12.02
C GLN A 174 -1.01 -5.20 11.94
N ILE A 175 -1.54 -4.92 10.73
CA ILE A 175 -2.97 -4.61 10.53
C ILE A 175 -3.85 -5.79 10.98
N VAL A 176 -3.50 -7.02 10.58
CA VAL A 176 -4.27 -8.22 10.91
C VAL A 176 -4.18 -8.56 12.40
N LEU A 177 -3.01 -8.40 13.04
CA LEU A 177 -2.87 -8.55 14.50
C LEU A 177 -3.75 -7.57 15.28
N HIS A 178 -3.77 -6.29 14.89
CA HIS A 178 -4.66 -5.31 15.52
C HIS A 178 -6.14 -5.67 15.33
N ALA A 179 -6.54 -6.12 14.14
CA ALA A 179 -7.91 -6.57 13.89
C ALA A 179 -8.26 -7.82 14.73
N GLN A 180 -7.34 -8.77 14.86
CA GLN A 180 -7.54 -9.99 15.64
C GLN A 180 -7.66 -9.69 17.14
N ILE A 181 -6.76 -8.88 17.72
CA ILE A 181 -6.84 -8.44 19.13
C ILE A 181 -8.19 -7.77 19.43
N SER A 182 -8.67 -6.94 18.49
CA SER A 182 -9.95 -6.24 18.64
C SER A 182 -11.15 -7.19 18.56
N SER A 183 -11.09 -8.17 17.65
CA SER A 183 -12.12 -9.20 17.49
C SER A 183 -12.26 -10.08 18.74
N GLU A 184 -11.15 -10.41 19.41
CA GLU A 184 -11.14 -11.16 20.68
C GLU A 184 -11.84 -10.42 21.83
N SER A 185 -11.97 -9.10 21.72
CA SER A 185 -12.63 -8.24 22.71
C SER A 185 -14.03 -7.77 22.28
N GLU A 186 -14.65 -8.43 21.28
CA GLU A 186 -15.99 -8.10 20.74
C GLU A 186 -16.15 -6.64 20.24
N ASN A 187 -15.06 -6.00 19.78
CA ASN A 187 -15.10 -4.60 19.32
C ASN A 187 -15.33 -4.47 17.81
N PHE A 188 -14.31 -4.79 17.01
CA PHE A 188 -14.36 -4.79 15.55
C PHE A 188 -13.44 -5.88 15.00
N ASN A 189 -13.71 -6.36 13.78
CA ASN A 189 -12.90 -7.35 13.09
C ASN A 189 -12.26 -6.79 11.80
N LEU A 190 -11.55 -7.63 11.05
CA LEU A 190 -10.88 -7.22 9.81
C LEU A 190 -11.89 -6.78 8.72
N GLU A 191 -13.07 -7.40 8.64
CA GLU A 191 -14.12 -7.02 7.70
C GLU A 191 -14.66 -5.61 8.01
N ASP A 192 -14.79 -5.24 9.28
CA ASP A 192 -15.19 -3.89 9.68
C ASP A 192 -14.15 -2.84 9.24
N VAL A 193 -12.85 -3.16 9.38
CA VAL A 193 -11.75 -2.30 8.92
C VAL A 193 -11.83 -2.09 7.41
N ILE A 194 -11.99 -3.18 6.64
CA ILE A 194 -12.08 -3.16 5.18
C ILE A 194 -13.34 -2.40 4.74
N THR A 195 -14.49 -2.68 5.35
CA THR A 195 -15.77 -2.00 5.06
C THR A 195 -15.64 -0.49 5.30
N GLY A 196 -15.01 -0.10 6.41
CA GLY A 196 -14.81 1.31 6.75
C GLY A 196 -13.94 2.07 5.74
N ILE A 197 -12.89 1.45 5.19
CA ILE A 197 -12.07 2.08 4.15
C ILE A 197 -12.75 2.03 2.78
N GLU A 198 -13.45 0.96 2.44
CA GLU A 198 -14.18 0.82 1.17
C GLU A 198 -15.28 1.89 1.04
N GLN A 199 -16.17 1.99 2.04
CA GLN A 199 -17.24 3.01 2.04
C GLN A 199 -16.68 4.42 1.92
N LYS A 200 -15.57 4.70 2.63
CA LYS A 200 -14.87 5.98 2.58
C LYS A 200 -14.29 6.27 1.20
N LEU A 201 -13.72 5.27 0.52
CA LEU A 201 -13.19 5.42 -0.83
C LEU A 201 -14.32 5.63 -1.84
N ILE A 202 -15.39 4.84 -1.79
CA ILE A 202 -16.57 5.01 -2.66
C ILE A 202 -17.13 6.42 -2.50
N PHE A 203 -17.36 6.86 -1.26
CA PHE A 203 -17.87 8.20 -0.95
C PHE A 203 -16.96 9.32 -1.48
N ARG A 204 -15.62 9.15 -1.39
CA ARG A 204 -14.64 10.14 -1.87
C ARG A 204 -14.42 10.12 -3.39
N HIS A 205 -14.96 9.12 -4.10
CA HIS A 205 -14.84 9.01 -5.57
C HIS A 205 -16.22 9.10 -6.27
N PRO A 206 -17.00 10.17 -6.06
CA PRO A 206 -18.30 10.34 -6.72
C PRO A 206 -18.19 10.50 -8.25
N HIS A 207 -16.96 10.64 -8.77
CA HIS A 207 -16.67 10.68 -10.20
C HIS A 207 -16.45 9.31 -10.83
N ILE A 208 -16.25 8.29 -10.01
CA ILE A 208 -16.20 6.88 -10.46
C ILE A 208 -17.52 6.18 -10.12
N PHE A 209 -18.08 6.46 -8.93
CA PHE A 209 -19.23 5.73 -8.38
C PHE A 209 -20.53 6.54 -8.33
N GLY A 210 -20.54 7.75 -8.89
CA GLY A 210 -21.72 8.62 -8.95
C GLY A 210 -21.70 9.48 -10.22
N ASP A 211 -22.40 10.63 -10.19
CA ASP A 211 -22.66 11.44 -11.39
C ASP A 211 -21.69 12.62 -11.58
N LYS A 212 -20.64 12.74 -10.74
CA LYS A 212 -19.80 13.94 -10.73
C LYS A 212 -18.68 13.86 -11.76
N ALA A 213 -18.73 14.63 -12.84
CA ALA A 213 -17.57 14.76 -13.72
C ALA A 213 -16.42 15.54 -13.05
N VAL A 214 -15.18 15.18 -13.37
CA VAL A 214 -13.97 15.91 -12.96
C VAL A 214 -13.04 16.07 -14.16
N SER A 215 -12.34 17.20 -14.23
CA SER A 215 -11.46 17.59 -15.35
C SER A 215 -10.01 17.16 -15.18
N GLY A 216 -9.61 16.72 -13.97
CA GLY A 216 -8.25 16.26 -13.69
C GLY A 216 -7.99 16.00 -12.20
N ALA A 217 -6.77 15.56 -11.89
CA ALA A 217 -6.36 15.17 -10.54
C ALA A 217 -6.50 16.32 -9.51
N ASP A 218 -6.16 17.55 -9.90
CA ASP A 218 -6.28 18.72 -9.00
C ASP A 218 -7.73 18.96 -8.56
N GLU A 219 -8.69 18.75 -9.44
CA GLU A 219 -10.12 18.86 -9.12
C GLU A 219 -10.57 17.72 -8.20
N VAL A 220 -10.05 16.51 -8.41
CA VAL A 220 -10.30 15.36 -7.52
C VAL A 220 -9.78 15.66 -6.10
N ILE A 221 -8.58 16.21 -5.98
CA ILE A 221 -7.99 16.57 -4.68
C ILE A 221 -8.84 17.63 -3.96
N LYS A 222 -9.27 18.68 -4.68
CA LYS A 222 -10.18 19.70 -4.12
C LYS A 222 -11.50 19.08 -3.65
N ASN A 223 -12.09 18.19 -4.47
CA ASN A 223 -13.33 17.49 -4.13
C ASN A 223 -13.17 16.59 -2.90
N TRP A 224 -12.04 15.87 -2.77
CA TRP A 224 -11.74 15.07 -1.59
C TRP A 224 -11.71 15.89 -0.31
N GLU A 225 -11.16 17.10 -0.34
CA GLU A 225 -11.11 17.95 0.85
C GLU A 225 -12.50 18.41 1.30
N VAL A 226 -13.39 18.73 0.35
CA VAL A 226 -14.80 19.04 0.64
C VAL A 226 -15.50 17.83 1.28
N LEU A 227 -15.36 16.65 0.68
CA LEU A 227 -15.99 15.42 1.17
C LEU A 227 -15.44 15.00 2.54
N LYS A 228 -14.13 15.13 2.77
CA LYS A 228 -13.51 14.92 4.10
C LYS A 228 -14.07 15.87 5.15
N ALA A 229 -14.35 17.13 4.78
CA ALA A 229 -14.93 18.10 5.71
C ALA A 229 -16.39 17.76 6.06
N GLN A 230 -17.16 17.27 5.09
CA GLN A 230 -18.52 16.78 5.30
C GLN A 230 -18.54 15.54 6.23
N GLU A 231 -17.69 14.54 5.96
CA GLU A 231 -17.56 13.33 6.78
C GLU A 231 -17.21 13.66 8.24
N ARG A 232 -16.36 14.67 8.48
CA ARG A 232 -16.02 15.12 9.85
C ARG A 232 -17.22 15.73 10.57
N LYS A 233 -18.10 16.45 9.86
CA LYS A 233 -19.31 17.05 10.43
C LYS A 233 -20.33 15.97 10.81
N GLU A 234 -20.56 15.01 9.92
CA GLU A 234 -21.51 13.91 10.13
C GLU A 234 -21.08 13.01 11.30
N ASN A 235 -19.78 12.76 11.45
CA ASN A 235 -19.24 11.96 12.56
C ASN A 235 -19.17 12.71 13.91
N HIS A 236 -19.73 13.91 14.03
CA HIS A 236 -19.66 14.77 15.24
C HIS A 236 -18.22 15.04 15.72
N LYS A 237 -17.22 14.77 14.88
CA LYS A 237 -15.80 15.04 15.11
C LYS A 237 -15.45 16.45 14.66
N ALA A 238 -16.30 17.43 15.01
CA ALA A 238 -16.07 18.85 14.75
C ALA A 238 -14.94 19.38 15.65
N GLN A 239 -13.73 18.93 15.37
CA GLN A 239 -12.53 19.45 15.98
C GLN A 239 -11.98 20.60 15.11
N GLY A 240 -11.28 21.56 15.73
CA GLY A 240 -10.58 22.61 14.98
C GLY A 240 -9.70 22.03 13.87
N ILE A 241 -9.50 22.77 12.78
CA ILE A 241 -8.84 22.30 11.54
C ILE A 241 -7.50 21.60 11.84
N LEU A 242 -6.72 22.10 12.80
CA LEU A 242 -5.44 21.54 13.20
C LEU A 242 -5.55 20.38 14.22
N ARG A 243 -6.63 20.31 15.02
CA ARG A 243 -6.78 19.32 16.11
C ARG A 243 -6.83 17.87 15.64
N SER A 244 -7.17 17.63 14.38
CA SER A 244 -7.15 16.27 13.82
C SER A 244 -5.75 15.80 13.38
N VAL A 245 -4.67 16.58 13.60
CA VAL A 245 -3.29 16.13 13.28
C VAL A 245 -2.83 15.32 14.49
N PRO A 246 -2.41 14.06 14.32
CA PRO A 246 -1.78 13.30 15.39
C PRO A 246 -0.55 14.04 15.91
N LYS A 247 -0.52 14.33 17.20
CA LYS A 247 0.56 15.11 17.81
C LYS A 247 1.88 14.34 17.90
N ASP A 248 1.80 13.01 17.87
CA ASP A 248 2.95 12.11 18.00
C ASP A 248 3.70 11.90 16.67
N MET A 249 3.34 12.65 15.62
CA MET A 249 4.08 12.65 14.35
C MET A 249 5.49 13.22 14.54
N PRO A 250 6.46 12.76 13.74
CA PRO A 250 7.74 13.45 13.59
C PRO A 250 7.56 14.95 13.31
N ALA A 251 8.47 15.77 13.82
CA ALA A 251 8.28 17.22 13.87
C ALA A 251 8.09 17.86 12.49
N LEU A 252 8.82 17.41 11.46
CA LEU A 252 8.69 17.97 10.11
C LEU A 252 7.37 17.55 9.46
N SER A 253 7.01 16.28 9.59
CA SER A 253 5.69 15.77 9.18
C SER A 253 4.55 16.54 9.85
N LEU A 254 4.66 16.80 11.15
CA LEU A 254 3.69 17.54 11.94
C LEU A 254 3.55 19.00 11.43
N ALA A 255 4.68 19.70 11.28
CA ALA A 255 4.70 21.07 10.77
C ALA A 255 4.09 21.15 9.37
N GLN A 256 4.48 20.23 8.47
CA GLN A 256 3.96 20.20 7.12
C GLN A 256 2.46 19.89 7.09
N ALA A 257 1.98 19.01 7.96
CA ALA A 257 0.55 18.71 8.10
C ALA A 257 -0.25 19.93 8.58
N TYR A 258 0.28 20.70 9.55
CA TYR A 258 -0.37 21.95 9.98
C TYR A 258 -0.45 22.97 8.86
N GLN A 259 0.65 23.20 8.13
CA GLN A 259 0.69 24.14 7.02
C GLN A 259 -0.24 23.71 5.87
N LYS A 260 -0.22 22.42 5.48
CA LYS A 260 -1.16 21.87 4.49
C LYS A 260 -2.62 22.09 4.88
N ARG A 261 -2.93 22.07 6.18
CA ARG A 261 -4.31 22.31 6.65
C ARG A 261 -4.69 23.76 6.76
N ALA A 262 -3.78 24.63 7.12
CA ALA A 262 -3.99 26.07 7.08
C ALA A 262 -4.22 26.54 5.62
N ALA A 263 -3.41 26.04 4.70
CA ALA A 263 -3.55 26.33 3.27
C ALA A 263 -4.93 25.93 2.70
N ARG A 264 -5.51 24.81 3.18
CA ARG A 264 -6.85 24.35 2.75
C ARG A 264 -7.98 25.34 3.03
N VAL A 265 -7.82 26.23 4.01
CA VAL A 265 -8.83 27.26 4.33
C VAL A 265 -8.46 28.64 3.79
N GLY A 266 -7.52 28.69 2.83
CA GLY A 266 -7.06 29.92 2.20
C GLY A 266 -5.99 30.67 3.00
N PHE A 267 -5.47 30.08 4.08
CA PHE A 267 -4.33 30.64 4.80
C PHE A 267 -3.02 30.12 4.19
N ASP A 268 -2.70 30.63 3.00
CA ASP A 268 -1.45 30.36 2.28
C ASP A 268 -1.03 31.59 1.47
N TRP A 269 0.22 31.60 1.00
CA TRP A 269 0.75 32.64 0.14
C TRP A 269 0.22 32.49 -1.30
N GLU A 270 0.25 33.56 -2.09
CA GLU A 270 -0.15 33.50 -3.52
C GLU A 270 1.02 33.12 -4.43
N THR A 271 2.25 33.36 -3.99
CA THR A 271 3.49 33.13 -4.74
C THR A 271 4.58 32.58 -3.82
N ILE A 272 5.64 32.02 -4.41
CA ILE A 272 6.73 31.39 -3.65
C ILE A 272 7.71 32.42 -3.09
N GLU A 273 7.78 33.62 -3.66
CA GLU A 273 8.72 34.67 -3.28
C GLU A 273 8.57 35.11 -1.80
N PRO A 274 7.36 35.38 -1.27
CA PRO A 274 7.17 35.66 0.15
C PRO A 274 7.59 34.50 1.06
N VAL A 275 7.43 33.25 0.60
CA VAL A 275 7.84 32.05 1.36
C VAL A 275 9.36 32.01 1.50
N LYS A 276 10.09 32.28 0.41
CA LYS A 276 11.55 32.39 0.43
C LYS A 276 12.00 33.53 1.33
N GLN A 277 11.34 34.69 1.23
CA GLN A 277 11.66 35.85 2.06
C GLN A 277 11.46 35.55 3.54
N LYS A 278 10.39 34.84 3.91
CA LYS A 278 10.13 34.46 5.30
C LYS A 278 11.24 33.58 5.87
N VAL A 279 11.80 32.64 5.10
CA VAL A 279 12.98 31.87 5.54
C VAL A 279 14.16 32.78 5.89
N PHE A 280 14.47 33.78 5.06
CA PHE A 280 15.54 34.73 5.35
C PHE A 280 15.25 35.62 6.56
N GLU A 281 13.99 36.01 6.75
CA GLU A 281 13.52 36.76 7.92
C GLU A 281 13.76 35.97 9.21
N GLU A 282 13.34 34.70 9.28
CA GLU A 282 13.58 33.87 10.49
C GLU A 282 15.07 33.72 10.81
N PHE A 283 15.94 33.61 9.79
CA PHE A 283 17.40 33.58 10.02
C PHE A 283 17.92 34.90 10.61
N GLN A 284 17.35 36.05 10.22
CA GLN A 284 17.72 37.33 10.82
C GLN A 284 17.24 37.44 12.26
N GLU A 285 16.09 36.87 12.60
CA GLU A 285 15.58 36.84 13.98
C GLU A 285 16.52 36.07 14.91
N VAL A 286 17.07 34.93 14.43
CA VAL A 286 18.12 34.17 15.14
C VAL A 286 19.35 35.02 15.49
N ASP A 287 19.83 35.87 14.55
CA ASP A 287 20.99 36.74 14.77
C ASP A 287 20.72 37.85 15.81
N THR A 288 19.46 38.26 15.96
CA THR A 288 19.04 39.28 16.93
C THR A 288 18.73 38.72 18.32
N ALA A 289 18.62 37.40 18.47
CA ALA A 289 18.27 36.75 19.72
C ALA A 289 19.32 36.98 20.82
N THR A 290 18.86 37.54 21.94
CA THR A 290 19.75 38.00 23.04
C THR A 290 20.10 36.93 24.06
N ASN A 291 19.38 35.81 24.08
CA ASN A 291 19.60 34.68 24.99
C ASN A 291 19.32 33.35 24.29
N ASP A 292 19.75 32.26 24.92
CA ASP A 292 19.67 30.92 24.32
C ASP A 292 18.24 30.39 24.19
N GLU A 293 17.33 30.80 25.07
CA GLU A 293 15.91 30.39 25.01
C GLU A 293 15.24 31.00 23.79
N ASP A 294 15.42 32.31 23.58
CA ASP A 294 14.89 33.00 22.40
C ASP A 294 15.54 32.46 21.14
N ARG A 295 16.87 32.26 21.13
CA ARG A 295 17.57 31.66 19.98
C ARG A 295 17.01 30.29 19.60
N ALA A 296 16.68 29.45 20.59
CA ALA A 296 16.08 28.14 20.34
C ALA A 296 14.67 28.23 19.74
N LYS A 297 13.87 29.24 20.13
CA LYS A 297 12.56 29.51 19.52
C LYS A 297 12.72 29.92 18.05
N GLU A 298 13.59 30.89 17.77
CA GLU A 298 13.82 31.36 16.41
C GLU A 298 14.36 30.25 15.48
N LEU A 299 15.25 29.38 16.00
CA LEU A 299 15.70 28.19 15.24
C LEU A 299 14.54 27.23 14.93
N GLY A 300 13.55 27.12 15.82
CA GLY A 300 12.31 26.40 15.56
C GLY A 300 11.50 27.01 14.43
N ASP A 301 11.39 28.34 14.38
CA ASP A 301 10.67 29.06 13.34
C ASP A 301 11.40 29.01 11.98
N VAL A 302 12.73 29.03 11.97
CA VAL A 302 13.54 28.71 10.77
C VAL A 302 13.17 27.34 10.22
N LEU A 303 13.15 26.29 11.06
CA LEU A 303 12.77 24.95 10.61
C LEU A 303 11.32 24.92 10.09
N PHE A 304 10.40 25.61 10.75
CA PHE A 304 9.00 25.69 10.33
C PHE A 304 8.86 26.41 8.98
N ALA A 305 9.58 27.51 8.76
CA ALA A 305 9.62 28.23 7.49
C ALA A 305 10.25 27.38 6.37
N MET A 306 11.31 26.62 6.66
CA MET A 306 11.92 25.68 5.72
C MET A 306 10.93 24.57 5.31
N VAL A 307 10.17 24.01 6.25
CA VAL A 307 9.10 23.05 5.93
C VAL A 307 8.05 23.67 5.00
N ASN A 308 7.72 24.94 5.20
CA ASN A 308 6.79 25.66 4.33
C ASN A 308 7.34 25.81 2.90
N LEU A 309 8.63 26.13 2.78
CA LEU A 309 9.29 26.20 1.48
C LEU A 309 9.32 24.84 0.77
N ILE A 310 9.68 23.76 1.48
CA ILE A 310 9.68 22.39 0.94
C ILE A 310 8.28 22.00 0.45
N ARG A 311 7.24 22.32 1.22
CA ARG A 311 5.83 22.10 0.83
C ARG A 311 5.47 22.85 -0.44
N TRP A 312 5.92 24.09 -0.62
CA TRP A 312 5.70 24.88 -1.84
C TRP A 312 6.37 24.29 -3.07
N TYR A 313 7.51 23.62 -2.91
CA TYR A 313 8.14 22.84 -3.98
C TYR A 313 7.48 21.48 -4.23
N GLY A 314 6.45 21.10 -3.46
CA GLY A 314 5.74 19.83 -3.60
C GLY A 314 6.47 18.63 -2.99
N CYS A 315 7.53 18.87 -2.21
CA CYS A 315 8.32 17.81 -1.58
C CYS A 315 7.78 17.43 -0.20
N ASP A 316 8.14 16.25 0.29
CA ASP A 316 7.90 15.81 1.67
C ASP A 316 9.09 16.19 2.57
N ALA A 317 8.84 16.93 3.66
CA ALA A 317 9.92 17.50 4.47
C ALA A 317 10.65 16.45 5.31
N GLU A 318 9.92 15.48 5.85
CA GLU A 318 10.48 14.40 6.65
C GLU A 318 11.38 13.51 5.78
N SER A 319 10.89 13.12 4.60
CA SER A 319 11.63 12.30 3.64
C SER A 319 12.85 13.06 3.11
N ALA A 320 12.71 14.34 2.75
CA ALA A 320 13.84 15.13 2.25
C ALA A 320 14.99 15.24 3.26
N LEU A 321 14.69 15.41 4.56
CA LEU A 321 15.73 15.41 5.60
C LEU A 321 16.32 14.02 5.82
N ARG A 322 15.47 12.98 5.86
CA ARG A 322 15.91 11.59 6.02
C ARG A 322 16.90 11.18 4.93
N GLU A 323 16.56 11.41 3.67
CA GLU A 323 17.45 11.14 2.54
C GLU A 323 18.75 11.95 2.64
N ALA A 324 18.70 13.20 3.10
CA ALA A 324 19.90 14.01 3.30
C ALA A 324 20.81 13.45 4.40
N ALA A 325 20.23 12.95 5.50
CA ALA A 325 20.95 12.28 6.58
C ALA A 325 21.58 10.96 6.10
N ILE A 326 20.86 10.15 5.33
CA ILE A 326 21.38 8.91 4.73
C ILE A 326 22.54 9.23 3.77
N ARG A 327 22.40 10.24 2.89
CA ARG A 327 23.51 10.69 2.03
C ARG A 327 24.72 11.15 2.84
N PHE A 328 24.52 11.78 3.99
CA PHE A 328 25.63 12.14 4.88
C PHE A 328 26.31 10.90 5.45
N ALA A 329 25.53 9.93 5.97
CA ALA A 329 26.04 8.68 6.52
C ALA A 329 26.85 7.90 5.48
N ASN A 330 26.30 7.66 4.29
CA ASN A 330 26.98 6.93 3.21
C ASN A 330 28.30 7.59 2.79
N ARG A 331 28.33 8.94 2.76
CA ARG A 331 29.56 9.68 2.46
C ARG A 331 30.58 9.55 3.58
N PHE A 332 30.13 9.57 4.83
CA PHE A 332 31.01 9.42 5.98
C PHE A 332 31.60 8.00 6.08
N GLU A 333 30.80 6.97 5.83
CA GLU A 333 31.26 5.57 5.74
C GLU A 333 32.35 5.41 4.67
N TYR A 334 32.20 6.07 3.51
CA TYR A 334 33.27 6.07 2.51
C TYR A 334 34.57 6.71 3.03
N ILE A 335 34.47 7.79 3.81
CA ILE A 335 35.64 8.40 4.46
C ILE A 335 36.27 7.41 5.44
N GLU A 336 35.46 6.73 6.25
CA GLU A 336 35.94 5.69 7.19
C GLU A 336 36.69 4.58 6.46
N GLU A 337 36.15 4.06 5.36
CA GLU A 337 36.83 3.08 4.53
C GLU A 337 38.17 3.61 4.00
N CYS A 338 38.23 4.87 3.57
CA CYS A 338 39.46 5.49 3.04
C CYS A 338 40.53 5.63 4.13
N VAL A 339 40.12 6.07 5.33
CA VAL A 339 40.99 6.18 6.51
C VAL A 339 41.52 4.80 6.90
N GLN A 340 40.64 3.80 6.97
CA GLN A 340 41.00 2.42 7.33
C GLN A 340 41.92 1.77 6.29
N LYS A 341 41.65 1.93 4.98
CA LYS A 341 42.51 1.42 3.90
C LYS A 341 43.93 1.99 3.95
N ARG A 342 44.11 3.17 4.54
CA ARG A 342 45.42 3.80 4.75
C ARG A 342 46.09 3.40 6.06
N GLY A 343 45.46 2.53 6.87
CA GLY A 343 45.99 2.06 8.15
C GLY A 343 46.15 3.18 9.18
N LYS A 344 45.34 4.23 9.08
CA LYS A 344 45.38 5.44 9.91
C LYS A 344 44.06 5.60 10.69
N THR A 345 44.05 6.54 11.62
CA THR A 345 42.87 7.00 12.34
C THR A 345 42.45 8.39 11.85
N PHE A 346 41.23 8.84 12.16
CA PHE A 346 40.78 10.20 11.82
C PHE A 346 41.68 11.30 12.38
N ALA A 347 42.28 11.08 13.56
CA ALA A 347 43.19 12.05 14.18
C ALA A 347 44.49 12.27 13.39
N ASP A 348 44.83 11.34 12.48
CA ASP A 348 46.01 11.44 11.60
C ASP A 348 45.76 12.27 10.34
N PHE A 349 44.54 12.80 10.17
CA PHE A 349 44.14 13.64 9.04
C PHE A 349 43.69 15.02 9.50
N THR A 350 43.99 16.02 8.68
CA THR A 350 43.39 17.35 8.77
C THR A 350 42.00 17.36 8.14
N ILE A 351 41.15 18.32 8.53
CA ILE A 351 39.83 18.51 7.91
C ILE A 351 39.96 18.68 6.39
N ALA A 352 40.95 19.43 5.92
CA ALA A 352 41.19 19.62 4.49
C ALA A 352 41.53 18.32 3.75
N GLU A 353 42.20 17.36 4.41
CA GLU A 353 42.44 16.04 3.81
C GLU A 353 41.20 15.15 3.83
N LEU A 354 40.39 15.22 4.89
CA LEU A 354 39.09 14.52 4.96
C LEU A 354 38.09 15.08 3.95
N ASP A 355 38.12 16.38 3.68
CA ASP A 355 37.30 17.03 2.65
C ASP A 355 37.60 16.50 1.25
N VAL A 356 38.84 16.07 0.96
CA VAL A 356 39.16 15.40 -0.31
C VAL A 356 38.37 14.09 -0.44
N PHE A 357 38.32 13.28 0.62
CA PHE A 357 37.53 12.04 0.63
C PHE A 357 36.03 12.33 0.55
N TRP A 358 35.55 13.41 1.17
CA TRP A 358 34.17 13.86 1.08
C TRP A 358 33.76 14.24 -0.35
N GLU A 359 34.60 15.00 -1.06
CA GLU A 359 34.36 15.37 -2.45
C GLU A 359 34.48 14.19 -3.42
N GLU A 360 35.29 13.17 -3.09
CA GLU A 360 35.28 11.89 -3.79
C GLU A 360 33.96 11.14 -3.56
N ALA A 361 33.48 11.08 -2.32
CA ALA A 361 32.23 10.43 -1.96
C ALA A 361 31.02 11.04 -2.68
N LYS A 362 31.00 12.36 -2.88
CA LYS A 362 29.94 13.07 -3.63
C LYS A 362 29.83 12.69 -5.10
N LYS A 363 30.89 12.14 -5.71
CA LYS A 363 30.95 11.80 -7.13
C LYS A 363 30.53 10.35 -7.43
N ARG A 364 30.38 9.54 -6.39
CA ARG A 364 29.75 8.22 -6.45
C ARG A 364 28.25 8.40 -6.35
#